data_AF-A0A7C4ITJ1-F1
#
_entry.id   AF-A0A7C4ITJ1-F1
#
_cell.length_a   1.000
_cell.length_b   1.000
_cell.length_c   1.000
_cell.angle_alpha   90.00
_cell.angle_beta   90.00
_cell.angle_gamma   90.00
#
_symmetry.space_group_name_H-M   'P 1'
#
loop_
_entity.id
_entity.type
_entity.pdbx_description
1 polymer ?
#
loop_
_entity_poly.entity_id
_entity_poly.type
_entity_poly.pdbx_seq_one_letter_code
_entity_poly.pdbx_strand_id
1 'polypeptide(L)'
;GRPRMYFEGNNVDNDAVQGLLDLLEGSDNWSLVVISKSGGTLETAVAFRIFLDSLRRNLKGDESALRQRVVAITGAKGGLRQLAESLQLADVFTIPEGVGGRFSVLSPVGLLPAALLGLDIERLLAGAAEMNRRFRQSPPLENPALAFAGVGRLMETRRGCTIRVLSTWGKRLEALGLWYDQLLAESLGKHGMGATPLTVVNTRDLHSRGQQHQEGRRDKLITNLVVEHTDRDPLAIPRWTDDHDQLNALAGTPLPRVLRAAYDGTNRAYAADCRPTAELRVSRLEETAMGQLLQMLMISTVVEGRLVGINPYGQPGVEDYKRNMNAILRSK
;
A
#
# COMPACT_ATOMS: atom_id res chain seq x y z
N GLY A 1 -6.00 15.01 -20.17
CA GLY A 1 -5.22 15.23 -18.92
C GLY A 1 -5.51 14.09 -17.95
N ARG A 2 -4.65 13.87 -16.95
CA ARG A 2 -4.94 12.91 -15.86
C ARG A 2 -5.65 13.66 -14.73
N PRO A 3 -6.71 13.10 -14.12
CA PRO A 3 -7.37 13.73 -12.99
C PRO A 3 -6.43 13.78 -11.79
N ARG A 4 -6.62 14.78 -10.92
CA ARG A 4 -6.07 14.75 -9.56
C ARG A 4 -6.89 13.73 -8.77
N MET A 5 -6.23 12.98 -7.89
CA MET A 5 -6.88 11.97 -7.07
C MET A 5 -6.61 12.26 -5.60
N TYR A 6 -7.67 12.22 -4.81
CA TYR A 6 -7.68 12.41 -3.37
C TYR A 6 -8.36 11.21 -2.73
N PHE A 7 -8.04 10.94 -1.46
CA PHE A 7 -8.57 9.81 -0.72
C PHE A 7 -9.11 10.31 0.61
N GLU A 8 -10.39 10.04 0.87
CA GLU A 8 -11.04 10.23 2.17
C GLU A 8 -12.00 9.07 2.46
N GLY A 9 -12.49 8.99 3.70
CA GLY A 9 -13.31 7.86 4.16
C GLY A 9 -12.48 6.62 4.52
N ASN A 10 -11.16 6.77 4.59
CA ASN A 10 -10.19 5.89 5.26
C ASN A 10 -9.91 6.31 6.71
N ASN A 11 -10.59 7.38 7.16
CA ASN A 11 -10.56 7.95 8.51
C ASN A 11 -11.91 8.69 8.75
N VAL A 12 -12.10 9.27 9.93
CA VAL A 12 -13.27 10.13 10.27
C VAL A 12 -12.82 11.46 10.90
N ASP A 13 -11.68 11.97 10.46
CA ASP A 13 -11.15 13.26 10.86
C ASP A 13 -11.96 14.38 10.22
N ASN A 14 -12.61 15.20 11.05
CA ASN A 14 -13.44 16.31 10.61
C ASN A 14 -12.66 17.28 9.72
N ASP A 15 -11.45 17.66 10.14
CA ASP A 15 -10.72 18.76 9.52
C ASP A 15 -10.14 18.34 8.16
N ALA A 16 -9.75 17.06 8.03
CA ALA A 16 -9.34 16.49 6.75
C ALA A 16 -10.51 16.46 5.75
N VAL A 17 -11.68 15.97 6.17
CA VAL A 17 -12.88 15.90 5.33
C VAL A 17 -13.35 17.31 4.94
N GLN A 18 -13.42 18.25 5.89
CA GLN A 18 -13.79 19.64 5.62
C GLN A 18 -12.79 20.30 4.67
N GLY A 19 -11.48 20.14 4.90
CA GLY A 19 -10.46 20.72 4.03
C GLY A 19 -10.54 20.21 2.58
N LEU A 20 -10.89 18.93 2.38
CA LEU A 20 -11.15 18.41 1.02
C LEU A 20 -12.44 18.99 0.43
N LEU A 21 -13.51 19.15 1.22
CA LEU A 21 -14.74 19.79 0.76
C LEU A 21 -14.50 21.24 0.34
N ASP A 22 -13.75 22.02 1.13
CA ASP A 22 -13.40 23.41 0.81
C ASP A 22 -12.63 23.49 -0.51
N LEU A 23 -11.72 22.54 -0.76
CA LEU A 23 -10.99 22.45 -2.02
C LEU A 23 -11.90 22.14 -3.23
N LEU A 24 -12.97 21.37 -3.00
CA LEU A 24 -13.93 20.96 -4.03
C LEU A 24 -15.09 21.96 -4.18
N GLU A 25 -15.23 22.92 -3.25
CA GLU A 25 -16.33 23.88 -3.25
C GLU A 25 -16.29 24.77 -4.50
N GLY A 26 -17.48 25.04 -5.05
CA GLY A 26 -17.62 25.86 -6.26
C GLY A 26 -17.16 25.19 -7.57
N SER A 27 -16.65 23.96 -7.52
CA SER A 27 -16.32 23.14 -8.69
C SER A 27 -17.27 21.94 -8.80
N ASP A 28 -17.87 21.76 -9.98
CA ASP A 28 -18.63 20.57 -10.36
C ASP A 28 -17.79 19.56 -11.16
N ASN A 29 -16.52 19.88 -11.41
CA ASN A 29 -15.62 19.07 -12.23
C ASN A 29 -14.83 18.05 -11.40
N TRP A 30 -15.57 17.21 -10.68
CA TRP A 30 -15.00 16.07 -9.96
C TRP A 30 -15.96 14.88 -9.97
N SER A 31 -15.46 13.72 -9.56
CA SER A 31 -16.21 12.47 -9.53
C SER A 31 -15.83 11.68 -8.29
N LEU A 32 -16.75 10.84 -7.84
CA LEU A 32 -16.63 10.09 -6.59
C LEU A 32 -16.51 8.59 -6.92
N VAL A 33 -15.41 7.98 -6.50
CA VAL A 33 -15.25 6.52 -6.54
C VAL A 33 -15.41 5.98 -5.12
N VAL A 34 -16.54 5.36 -4.83
CA VAL A 34 -16.83 4.77 -3.51
C VAL A 34 -16.52 3.28 -3.52
N ILE A 35 -15.67 2.82 -2.60
CA ILE A 35 -15.18 1.45 -2.55
C ILE A 35 -15.50 0.82 -1.19
N SER A 36 -16.43 -0.15 -1.18
CA SER A 36 -16.68 -0.94 0.02
C SER A 36 -17.34 -2.27 -0.33
N LYS A 37 -16.73 -3.39 0.09
CA LYS A 37 -17.27 -4.74 -0.19
C LYS A 37 -18.66 -4.94 0.41
N SER A 38 -18.86 -4.59 1.68
CA SER A 38 -20.16 -4.72 2.35
C SER A 38 -21.04 -3.47 2.21
N GLY A 39 -20.43 -2.30 2.03
CA GLY A 39 -21.10 -1.01 2.21
C GLY A 39 -21.39 -0.65 3.67
N GLY A 40 -20.95 -1.48 4.62
CA GLY A 40 -21.18 -1.29 6.06
C GLY A 40 -19.97 -0.76 6.83
N THR A 41 -18.84 -0.50 6.15
CA THR A 41 -17.70 0.20 6.75
C THR A 41 -18.14 1.62 7.11
N LEU A 42 -18.17 1.95 8.39
CA LEU A 42 -18.81 3.16 8.89
C LEU A 42 -18.14 4.41 8.32
N GLU A 43 -16.81 4.45 8.38
CA GLU A 43 -15.96 5.56 7.93
C GLU A 43 -16.26 5.88 6.45
N THR A 44 -16.22 4.86 5.59
CA THR A 44 -16.53 5.00 4.15
C THR A 44 -17.98 5.38 3.91
N ALA A 45 -18.94 4.81 4.65
CA ALA A 45 -20.37 5.07 4.46
C ALA A 45 -20.74 6.51 4.88
N VAL A 46 -20.16 7.02 5.97
CA VAL A 46 -20.34 8.39 6.43
C VAL A 46 -19.73 9.37 5.43
N ALA A 47 -18.47 9.16 5.04
CA ALA A 47 -17.81 10.00 4.03
C ALA A 47 -18.60 10.00 2.71
N PHE A 48 -19.07 8.83 2.24
CA PHE A 48 -19.87 8.74 1.03
C PHE A 48 -21.13 9.61 1.10
N ARG A 49 -21.86 9.60 2.22
CA ARG A 49 -23.04 10.46 2.39
C ARG A 49 -22.70 11.95 2.31
N ILE A 50 -21.62 12.36 2.96
CA ILE A 50 -21.18 13.76 3.00
C ILE A 50 -20.77 14.23 1.60
N PHE A 51 -19.90 13.48 0.91
CA PHE A 51 -19.45 13.83 -0.44
C PHE A 51 -20.57 13.73 -1.47
N LEU A 52 -21.47 12.75 -1.37
CA LEU A 52 -22.62 12.65 -2.28
C LEU A 52 -23.56 13.86 -2.16
N ASP A 53 -23.82 14.32 -0.94
CA ASP A 53 -24.63 15.53 -0.72
C ASP A 53 -23.97 16.78 -1.30
N SER A 54 -22.66 16.95 -1.05
CA SER A 54 -21.88 18.05 -1.62
C SER A 54 -21.89 18.03 -3.16
N LEU A 55 -21.67 16.86 -3.77
CA LEU A 55 -21.72 16.70 -5.21
C LEU A 55 -23.10 17.04 -5.78
N ARG A 56 -24.17 16.56 -5.13
CA ARG A 56 -25.55 16.85 -5.53
C ARG A 56 -25.84 18.35 -5.47
N ARG A 57 -25.37 19.05 -4.43
CA ARG A 57 -25.49 20.52 -4.31
C ARG A 57 -24.75 21.24 -5.44
N ASN A 58 -23.51 20.84 -5.74
CA ASN A 58 -22.72 21.44 -6.83
C ASN A 58 -23.35 21.21 -8.20
N LEU A 59 -23.97 20.04 -8.41
CA LEU A 59 -24.73 19.71 -9.63
C LEU A 59 -26.15 20.31 -9.65
N LYS A 60 -26.50 21.17 -8.66
CA LYS A 60 -27.82 21.82 -8.55
C LYS A 60 -28.99 20.84 -8.60
N GLY A 61 -28.79 19.63 -8.08
CA GLY A 61 -29.81 18.57 -8.09
C GLY A 61 -30.00 17.83 -9.41
N ASP A 62 -29.10 17.98 -10.40
CA ASP A 62 -29.12 17.17 -11.61
C ASP A 62 -28.74 15.70 -11.31
N GLU A 63 -29.76 14.88 -11.09
CA GLU A 63 -29.58 13.44 -10.81
C GLU A 63 -29.02 12.67 -12.01
N SER A 64 -29.22 13.13 -13.25
CA SER A 64 -28.64 12.47 -14.43
C SER A 64 -27.13 12.66 -14.45
N ALA A 65 -26.66 13.88 -14.21
CA ALA A 65 -25.24 14.16 -14.06
C ALA A 65 -24.65 13.40 -12.85
N LEU A 66 -25.35 13.37 -11.71
CA LEU A 66 -24.90 12.67 -10.51
C LEU A 66 -24.59 11.19 -10.78
N ARG A 67 -25.48 10.49 -11.50
CA ARG A 67 -25.33 9.07 -11.85
C ARG A 67 -24.09 8.77 -12.68
N GLN A 68 -23.62 9.73 -13.46
CA GLN A 68 -22.40 9.63 -14.28
C GLN A 68 -21.14 10.03 -13.51
N ARG A 69 -21.28 10.81 -12.43
CA ARG A 69 -20.16 11.30 -11.61
C ARG A 69 -19.82 10.41 -10.42
N VAL A 70 -20.65 9.42 -10.10
CA VAL A 70 -20.43 8.50 -8.99
C VAL A 70 -20.25 7.08 -9.50
N VAL A 71 -19.12 6.48 -9.16
CA VAL A 71 -18.78 5.10 -9.47
C VAL A 71 -18.72 4.30 -8.18
N ALA A 72 -19.41 3.16 -8.13
CA ALA A 72 -19.39 2.28 -6.96
C ALA A 72 -18.60 1.01 -7.24
N ILE A 73 -17.71 0.64 -6.33
CA ILE A 73 -16.99 -0.64 -6.32
C ILE A 73 -17.37 -1.40 -5.06
N THR A 74 -18.15 -2.47 -5.23
CA THR A 74 -18.78 -3.14 -4.08
C THR A 74 -18.94 -4.64 -4.30
N GLY A 75 -19.35 -5.39 -3.27
CA GLY A 75 -19.69 -6.80 -3.41
C GLY A 75 -20.89 -7.00 -4.34
N ALA A 76 -21.17 -8.26 -4.68
CA ALA A 76 -22.40 -8.61 -5.43
C ALA A 76 -23.69 -8.30 -4.63
N LYS A 77 -23.57 -8.19 -3.31
CA LYS A 77 -24.66 -7.87 -2.37
C LYS A 77 -24.11 -6.94 -1.29
N GLY A 78 -24.99 -6.18 -0.63
CA GLY A 78 -24.63 -5.32 0.50
C GLY A 78 -25.30 -3.94 0.42
N GLY A 79 -25.08 -3.12 1.45
CA GLY A 79 -25.72 -1.80 1.55
C GLY A 79 -25.32 -0.85 0.42
N LEU A 80 -24.04 -0.86 0.03
CA LEU A 80 -23.55 -0.02 -1.07
C LEU A 80 -24.07 -0.50 -2.43
N ARG A 81 -24.25 -1.82 -2.63
CA ARG A 81 -24.87 -2.37 -3.84
C ARG A 81 -26.31 -1.87 -3.99
N GLN A 82 -27.12 -2.04 -2.94
CA GLN A 82 -28.51 -1.57 -2.93
C GLN A 82 -28.60 -0.06 -3.14
N LEU A 83 -27.69 0.70 -2.51
CA LEU A 83 -27.63 2.15 -2.67
C LEU A 83 -27.28 2.55 -4.11
N ALA A 84 -26.28 1.92 -4.72
CA ALA A 84 -25.90 2.16 -6.11
C ALA A 84 -27.04 1.87 -7.10
N GLU A 85 -27.77 0.77 -6.87
CA GLU A 85 -28.96 0.41 -7.64
C GLU A 85 -30.09 1.44 -7.46
N SER A 86 -30.36 1.87 -6.22
CA SER A 86 -31.40 2.87 -5.92
C SER A 86 -31.10 4.24 -6.52
N LEU A 87 -29.81 4.62 -6.56
CA LEU A 87 -29.34 5.86 -7.19
C LEU A 87 -29.25 5.73 -8.71
N GLN A 88 -29.39 4.52 -9.26
CA GLN A 88 -29.27 4.22 -10.69
C GLN A 88 -27.92 4.68 -11.26
N LEU A 89 -26.82 4.42 -10.52
CA LEU A 89 -25.47 4.78 -10.94
C LEU A 89 -25.12 4.11 -12.27
N ALA A 90 -24.45 4.84 -13.16
CA ALA A 90 -24.06 4.33 -14.48
C ALA A 90 -23.02 3.21 -14.37
N ASP A 91 -22.06 3.36 -13.47
CA ASP A 91 -20.93 2.45 -13.32
C ASP A 91 -20.91 1.81 -11.92
N VAL A 92 -21.10 0.49 -11.87
CA VAL A 92 -20.99 -0.31 -10.64
C VAL A 92 -20.15 -1.54 -10.88
N PHE A 93 -18.94 -1.56 -10.31
CA PHE A 93 -18.00 -2.66 -10.41
C PHE A 93 -18.11 -3.62 -9.23
N THR A 94 -17.92 -4.90 -9.50
CA THR A 94 -18.06 -5.97 -8.49
C THR A 94 -16.70 -6.45 -8.01
N ILE A 95 -16.49 -6.41 -6.68
CA ILE A 95 -15.35 -7.07 -6.04
C ILE A 95 -15.59 -8.59 -6.09
N PRO A 96 -14.65 -9.40 -6.64
CA PRO A 96 -14.86 -10.83 -6.76
C PRO A 96 -15.16 -11.52 -5.42
N GLU A 97 -16.05 -12.51 -5.45
CA GLU A 97 -16.31 -13.35 -4.29
C GLU A 97 -15.04 -14.09 -3.86
N GLY A 98 -14.91 -14.37 -2.56
CA GLY A 98 -13.70 -14.99 -1.99
C GLY A 98 -12.47 -14.07 -1.86
N VAL A 99 -12.44 -12.91 -2.52
CA VAL A 99 -11.32 -11.96 -2.39
C VAL A 99 -11.52 -11.04 -1.18
N GLY A 100 -10.60 -11.08 -0.22
CA GLY A 100 -10.56 -10.20 0.95
C GLY A 100 -10.00 -8.83 0.61
N GLY A 101 -10.30 -7.81 1.43
CA GLY A 101 -9.91 -6.41 1.17
C GLY A 101 -8.41 -6.21 0.92
N ARG A 102 -7.55 -6.70 1.82
CA ARG A 102 -6.08 -6.61 1.68
C ARG A 102 -5.49 -7.36 0.47
N PHE A 103 -6.26 -8.26 -0.14
CA PHE A 103 -5.89 -9.01 -1.36
C PHE A 103 -6.56 -8.46 -2.64
N SER A 104 -7.32 -7.36 -2.54
CA SER A 104 -8.17 -6.88 -3.63
C SER A 104 -7.53 -5.86 -4.57
N VAL A 105 -6.25 -5.52 -4.38
CA VAL A 105 -5.55 -4.47 -5.17
C VAL A 105 -5.55 -4.75 -6.68
N LEU A 106 -5.54 -6.02 -7.09
CA LEU A 106 -5.61 -6.44 -8.51
C LEU A 106 -7.04 -6.70 -8.99
N SER A 107 -8.05 -6.27 -8.23
CA SER A 107 -9.46 -6.25 -8.63
C SER A 107 -9.87 -4.81 -9.01
N PRO A 108 -11.14 -4.54 -9.40
CA PRO A 108 -11.58 -3.18 -9.69
C PRO A 108 -11.20 -2.14 -8.61
N VAL A 109 -11.07 -2.57 -7.35
CA VAL A 109 -10.61 -1.74 -6.22
C VAL A 109 -9.33 -0.95 -6.52
N GLY A 110 -8.29 -1.60 -7.04
CA GLY A 110 -7.03 -0.92 -7.40
C GLY A 110 -6.93 -0.62 -8.89
N LEU A 111 -7.53 -1.44 -9.75
CA LEU A 111 -7.42 -1.28 -11.20
C LEU A 111 -8.15 -0.02 -11.71
N LEU A 112 -9.34 0.31 -11.21
CA LEU A 112 -10.05 1.49 -11.68
C LEU A 112 -9.28 2.79 -11.33
N PRO A 113 -8.86 3.03 -10.07
CA PRO A 113 -8.02 4.19 -9.76
C PRO A 113 -6.72 4.25 -10.59
N ALA A 114 -6.07 3.11 -10.82
CA ALA A 114 -4.87 3.04 -11.64
C ALA A 114 -5.14 3.46 -13.11
N ALA A 115 -6.21 2.95 -13.70
CA ALA A 115 -6.62 3.30 -15.06
C ALA A 115 -6.97 4.79 -15.19
N LEU A 116 -7.69 5.36 -14.21
CA LEU A 116 -8.01 6.80 -14.18
C LEU A 116 -6.74 7.67 -14.15
N LEU A 117 -5.68 7.21 -13.48
CA LEU A 117 -4.37 7.88 -13.46
C LEU A 117 -3.50 7.60 -14.69
N GLY A 118 -4.03 6.86 -15.68
CA GLY A 118 -3.36 6.54 -16.93
C GLY A 118 -2.24 5.51 -16.80
N LEU A 119 -2.35 4.59 -15.84
CA LEU A 119 -1.50 3.41 -15.73
C LEU A 119 -2.04 2.28 -16.61
N ASP A 120 -1.12 1.47 -17.16
CA ASP A 120 -1.48 0.30 -17.96
C ASP A 120 -1.85 -0.89 -17.05
N ILE A 121 -3.15 -1.03 -16.81
CA ILE A 121 -3.69 -2.09 -15.95
C ILE A 121 -3.57 -3.49 -16.56
N GLU A 122 -3.47 -3.61 -17.89
CA GLU A 122 -3.28 -4.90 -18.56
C GLU A 122 -1.86 -5.40 -18.31
N ARG A 123 -0.85 -4.52 -18.43
CA ARG A 123 0.53 -4.83 -18.08
C ARG A 123 0.70 -5.14 -16.59
N LEU A 124 -0.02 -4.43 -15.72
CA LEU A 124 -0.06 -4.72 -14.29
C LEU A 124 -0.56 -6.16 -14.03
N LEU A 125 -1.69 -6.54 -14.63
CA LEU A 125 -2.25 -7.88 -14.50
C LEU A 125 -1.37 -8.96 -15.15
N ALA A 126 -0.75 -8.67 -16.29
CA ALA A 126 0.20 -9.57 -16.93
C ALA A 126 1.41 -9.86 -16.03
N GLY A 127 1.94 -8.85 -15.34
CA GLY A 127 2.98 -9.01 -14.34
C GLY A 127 2.56 -9.94 -13.19
N ALA A 128 1.36 -9.75 -12.65
CA ALA A 128 0.84 -10.63 -11.61
C ALA A 128 0.63 -12.08 -12.10
N ALA A 129 0.11 -12.26 -13.32
CA ALA A 129 -0.06 -13.57 -13.94
C ALA A 129 1.28 -14.30 -14.13
N GLU A 130 2.33 -13.57 -14.50
CA GLU A 130 3.69 -14.09 -14.61
C GLU A 130 4.23 -14.57 -13.25
N MET A 131 4.02 -13.81 -12.17
CA MET A 131 4.40 -14.25 -10.83
C MET A 131 3.62 -15.50 -10.38
N ASN A 132 2.34 -15.62 -10.74
CA ASN A 132 1.56 -16.84 -10.49
C ASN A 132 2.12 -18.06 -11.23
N ARG A 133 2.60 -17.86 -12.46
CA ARG A 133 3.25 -18.91 -13.25
C ARG A 133 4.58 -19.31 -12.62
N ARG A 134 5.43 -18.33 -12.28
CA ARG A 134 6.70 -18.55 -11.59
C ARG A 134 6.52 -19.30 -10.28
N PHE A 135 5.54 -18.90 -9.46
CA PHE A 135 5.24 -19.58 -8.19
C PHE A 135 4.88 -21.06 -8.38
N ARG A 136 4.13 -21.41 -9.43
CA ARG A 136 3.70 -22.79 -9.69
C ARG A 136 4.78 -23.67 -10.30
N GLN A 137 5.70 -23.07 -11.07
CA GLN A 137 6.62 -23.80 -11.94
C GLN A 137 8.07 -23.82 -11.41
N SER A 138 8.48 -22.80 -10.65
CA SER A 138 9.86 -22.73 -10.14
C SER A 138 10.12 -23.79 -9.07
N PRO A 139 11.32 -24.40 -9.07
CA PRO A 139 11.78 -25.22 -7.94
C PRO A 139 11.69 -24.44 -6.62
N PRO A 140 11.43 -25.09 -5.47
CA PRO A 140 11.20 -24.39 -4.21
C PRO A 140 12.29 -23.40 -3.80
N LEU A 141 13.56 -23.73 -4.02
CA LEU A 141 14.71 -22.87 -3.67
C LEU A 141 14.91 -21.69 -4.64
N GLU A 142 14.30 -21.72 -5.82
CA GLU A 142 14.35 -20.65 -6.83
C GLU A 142 13.08 -19.79 -6.84
N ASN A 143 12.09 -20.16 -6.03
CA ASN A 143 10.79 -19.51 -5.98
C ASN A 143 10.86 -18.30 -5.02
N PRO A 144 10.73 -17.06 -5.54
CA PRO A 144 10.94 -15.86 -4.73
C PRO A 144 9.91 -15.72 -3.60
N ALA A 145 8.67 -16.18 -3.82
CA ALA A 145 7.65 -16.11 -2.78
C ALA A 145 7.93 -17.08 -1.63
N LEU A 146 8.39 -18.31 -1.96
CA LEU A 146 8.80 -19.30 -0.96
C LEU A 146 10.07 -18.87 -0.23
N ALA A 147 11.06 -18.32 -0.94
CA ALA A 147 12.28 -17.80 -0.32
C ALA A 147 11.96 -16.65 0.65
N PHE A 148 11.11 -15.72 0.25
CA PHE A 148 10.70 -14.59 1.10
C PHE A 148 9.97 -15.06 2.37
N ALA A 149 8.97 -15.93 2.23
CA ALA A 149 8.27 -16.53 3.38
C ALA A 149 9.18 -17.39 4.26
N GLY A 150 10.14 -18.11 3.66
CA GLY A 150 11.08 -18.96 4.38
C GLY A 150 12.09 -18.17 5.21
N VAL A 151 12.75 -17.17 4.61
CA VAL A 151 13.63 -16.24 5.32
C VAL A 151 12.85 -15.50 6.41
N GLY A 152 11.63 -15.06 6.04
CA GLY A 152 10.47 -14.83 6.90
C GLY A 152 10.52 -15.58 8.23
N ARG A 153 10.04 -16.80 8.12
CA ARG A 153 9.85 -17.69 9.26
C ARG A 153 11.14 -18.05 9.99
N LEU A 154 12.25 -18.26 9.27
CA LEU A 154 13.51 -18.68 9.87
C LEU A 154 14.08 -17.59 10.77
N MET A 155 14.04 -16.33 10.34
CA MET A 155 14.53 -15.21 11.16
C MET A 155 13.68 -14.99 12.41
N GLU A 156 12.37 -15.20 12.31
CA GLU A 156 11.47 -15.09 13.47
C GLU A 156 11.75 -16.21 14.47
N THR A 157 11.76 -17.46 14.02
CA THR A 157 11.83 -18.65 14.90
C THR A 157 13.22 -19.01 15.38
N ARG A 158 14.27 -18.74 14.59
CA ARG A 158 15.65 -19.13 14.89
C ARG A 158 16.51 -17.98 15.37
N ARG A 159 16.10 -16.73 15.11
CA ARG A 159 16.88 -15.53 15.46
C ARG A 159 16.08 -14.51 16.28
N GLY A 160 14.84 -14.81 16.66
CA GLY A 160 14.01 -13.90 17.45
C GLY A 160 13.65 -12.61 16.73
N CYS A 161 13.72 -12.58 15.40
CA CYS A 161 13.38 -11.40 14.60
C CYS A 161 11.86 -11.28 14.42
N THR A 162 11.19 -10.80 15.46
CA THR A 162 9.72 -10.65 15.54
C THR A 162 9.21 -9.37 14.87
N ILE A 163 10.09 -8.53 14.33
CA ILE A 163 9.74 -7.34 13.55
C ILE A 163 10.22 -7.53 12.11
N ARG A 164 9.35 -7.25 11.13
CA ARG A 164 9.63 -7.29 9.69
C ARG A 164 9.70 -5.87 9.14
N VAL A 165 10.91 -5.37 8.93
CA VAL A 165 11.11 -4.05 8.34
C VAL A 165 11.12 -4.17 6.83
N LEU A 166 10.16 -3.53 6.14
CA LEU A 166 10.24 -3.31 4.70
C LEU A 166 10.84 -1.93 4.44
N SER A 167 12.11 -1.91 4.04
CA SER A 167 12.91 -0.70 3.88
C SER A 167 12.93 -0.26 2.43
N THR A 168 12.15 0.77 2.09
CA THR A 168 12.09 1.31 0.73
C THR A 168 13.17 2.36 0.51
N TRP A 169 13.91 2.27 -0.58
CA TRP A 169 14.94 3.25 -0.93
C TRP A 169 14.39 4.28 -1.92
N GLY A 170 13.82 5.35 -1.36
CA GLY A 170 13.05 6.36 -2.08
C GLY A 170 11.55 6.36 -1.74
N LYS A 171 10.91 7.51 -1.86
CA LYS A 171 9.53 7.74 -1.36
C LYS A 171 8.40 7.11 -2.19
N ARG A 172 8.65 6.74 -3.46
CA ARG A 172 7.59 6.29 -4.38
C ARG A 172 6.93 4.97 -3.97
N LEU A 173 7.57 4.18 -3.12
CA LEU A 173 7.08 2.88 -2.65
C LEU A 173 6.57 2.93 -1.20
N GLU A 174 6.46 4.10 -0.59
CA GLU A 174 5.95 4.23 0.79
C GLU A 174 4.53 3.65 0.92
N ALA A 175 3.64 3.99 -0.01
CA ALA A 175 2.27 3.45 -0.02
C ALA A 175 2.22 1.92 -0.23
N LEU A 176 3.15 1.36 -1.01
CA LEU A 176 3.28 -0.10 -1.14
C LEU A 176 3.68 -0.72 0.20
N GLY A 177 4.60 -0.08 0.92
CA GLY A 177 4.99 -0.54 2.24
C GLY A 177 3.82 -0.54 3.23
N LEU A 178 3.07 0.55 3.30
CA LEU A 178 1.88 0.62 4.17
C LEU A 178 0.82 -0.44 3.80
N TRP A 179 0.63 -0.70 2.49
CA TRP A 179 -0.21 -1.80 2.04
C TRP A 179 0.32 -3.18 2.48
N TYR A 180 1.64 -3.39 2.39
CA TYR A 180 2.27 -4.62 2.85
C TYR A 180 2.17 -4.80 4.37
N ASP A 181 2.27 -3.72 5.13
CA ASP A 181 2.08 -3.75 6.58
C ASP A 181 0.68 -4.27 6.93
N GLN A 182 -0.37 -3.77 6.25
CA GLN A 182 -1.73 -4.32 6.42
C GLN A 182 -1.79 -5.79 5.99
N LEU A 183 -1.23 -6.11 4.83
CA LEU A 183 -1.25 -7.46 4.28
C LEU A 183 -0.70 -8.47 5.28
N LEU A 184 0.45 -8.19 5.88
CA LEU A 184 1.12 -9.08 6.84
C LEU A 184 0.40 -9.10 8.19
N ALA A 185 0.11 -7.92 8.76
CA ALA A 185 -0.46 -7.80 10.10
C ALA A 185 -1.81 -8.50 10.23
N GLU A 186 -2.75 -8.25 9.31
CA GLU A 186 -4.08 -8.87 9.38
C GLU A 186 -4.07 -10.36 8.97
N SER A 187 -3.09 -10.77 8.15
CA SER A 187 -3.02 -12.17 7.71
C SER A 187 -2.37 -13.07 8.75
N LEU A 188 -1.24 -12.64 9.34
CA LEU A 188 -0.44 -13.47 10.23
C LEU A 188 -0.65 -13.15 11.72
N GLY A 189 -1.11 -11.94 12.06
CA GLY A 189 -1.35 -11.49 13.44
C GLY A 189 -2.55 -12.18 14.10
N LYS A 190 -2.45 -13.47 14.37
CA LYS A 190 -3.52 -14.30 14.95
C LYS A 190 -2.96 -15.24 16.00
N HIS A 191 -3.76 -15.50 17.04
CA HIS A 191 -3.43 -16.48 18.09
C HIS A 191 -2.08 -16.22 18.79
N GLY A 192 -1.70 -14.93 18.97
CA GLY A 192 -0.43 -14.54 19.59
C GLY A 192 0.80 -14.76 18.70
N MET A 193 0.60 -15.04 17.41
CA MET A 193 1.66 -15.21 16.41
C MET A 193 1.66 -14.06 15.39
N GLY A 194 2.69 -14.03 14.54
CA GLY A 194 2.83 -13.09 13.45
C GLY A 194 3.81 -11.99 13.79
N ALA A 195 4.82 -11.80 12.94
CA ALA A 195 5.79 -10.74 13.11
C ALA A 195 5.15 -9.37 12.85
N THR A 196 5.53 -8.36 13.64
CA THR A 196 5.07 -6.98 13.47
C THR A 196 5.68 -6.38 12.21
N PRO A 197 4.89 -6.01 11.18
CA PRO A 197 5.43 -5.32 10.02
C PRO A 197 5.75 -3.86 10.35
N LEU A 198 6.77 -3.32 9.69
CA LEU A 198 7.19 -1.94 9.83
C LEU A 198 7.74 -1.42 8.50
N THR A 199 7.01 -0.52 7.85
CA THR A 199 7.55 0.21 6.71
C THR A 199 8.47 1.35 7.15
N VAL A 200 9.60 1.49 6.45
CA VAL A 200 10.52 2.63 6.57
C VAL A 200 10.93 3.14 5.19
N VAL A 201 11.08 4.46 5.07
CA VAL A 201 11.49 5.14 3.85
C VAL A 201 12.87 5.72 4.03
N ASN A 202 13.85 5.16 3.32
CA ASN A 202 15.22 5.65 3.32
C ASN A 202 15.45 6.67 2.19
N THR A 203 16.28 7.70 2.42
CA THR A 203 17.12 7.89 3.62
C THR A 203 16.45 8.62 4.80
N ARG A 204 15.21 9.12 4.64
CA ARG A 204 14.48 9.87 5.70
C ARG A 204 14.54 9.16 7.06
N ASP A 205 14.20 7.88 7.10
CA ASP A 205 14.04 7.14 8.35
C ASP A 205 15.36 6.62 8.93
N LEU A 206 16.49 6.78 8.22
CA LEU A 206 17.81 6.66 8.83
C LEU A 206 18.00 7.72 9.93
N HIS A 207 17.36 8.89 9.79
CA HIS A 207 17.44 10.01 10.73
C HIS A 207 16.35 9.98 11.81
N SER A 208 15.56 8.92 11.90
CA SER A 208 14.55 8.73 12.95
C SER A 208 14.68 7.37 13.62
N ARG A 209 14.75 6.30 12.83
CA ARG A 209 14.78 4.90 13.28
C ARG A 209 16.15 4.24 13.07
N GLY A 210 17.04 4.86 12.29
CA GLY A 210 18.37 4.33 11.97
C GLY A 210 19.16 3.92 13.22
N GLN A 211 19.20 4.77 14.24
CA GLN A 211 19.83 4.47 15.54
C GLN A 211 19.28 3.16 16.16
N GLN A 212 17.96 3.00 16.20
CA GLN A 212 17.34 1.81 16.78
C GLN A 212 17.58 0.55 15.93
N HIS A 213 17.68 0.69 14.61
CA HIS A 213 18.00 -0.42 13.72
C HIS A 213 19.46 -0.84 13.85
N GLN A 214 20.37 0.12 14.06
CA GLN A 214 21.82 -0.11 14.19
C GLN A 214 22.21 -0.65 15.56
N GLU A 215 21.71 -0.06 16.65
CA GLU A 215 22.20 -0.35 18.02
C GLU A 215 21.10 -0.81 18.98
N GLY A 216 19.82 -0.73 18.59
CA GLY A 216 18.71 -1.22 19.39
C GLY A 216 18.61 -2.75 19.46
N ARG A 217 17.47 -3.25 19.98
CA ARG A 217 17.20 -4.69 20.09
C ARG A 217 17.41 -5.42 18.75
N ARG A 218 17.98 -6.62 18.82
CA ARG A 218 18.29 -7.52 17.69
C ARG A 218 17.07 -8.38 17.33
N ASP A 219 15.94 -7.72 17.09
CA ASP A 219 14.62 -8.33 16.90
C ASP A 219 14.01 -8.03 15.52
N LYS A 220 14.81 -7.56 14.55
CA LYS A 220 14.36 -7.10 13.23
C LYS A 220 15.02 -7.87 12.12
N LEU A 221 14.25 -8.32 11.13
CA LEU A 221 14.74 -8.58 9.78
C LEU A 221 14.48 -7.34 8.92
N ILE A 222 15.53 -6.78 8.31
CA ILE A 222 15.42 -5.62 7.42
C ILE A 222 15.47 -6.08 5.96
N THR A 223 14.33 -6.04 5.28
CA THR A 223 14.26 -6.35 3.84
C THR A 223 14.30 -5.05 3.06
N ASN A 224 15.41 -4.81 2.35
CA ASN A 224 15.55 -3.67 1.46
C ASN A 224 14.74 -3.90 0.18
N LEU A 225 13.81 -2.99 -0.12
CA LEU A 225 13.16 -2.91 -1.42
C LEU A 225 13.89 -1.88 -2.28
N VAL A 226 14.62 -2.38 -3.27
CA VAL A 226 15.56 -1.60 -4.10
C VAL A 226 15.04 -1.51 -5.53
N VAL A 227 15.00 -0.29 -6.07
CA VAL A 227 14.74 -0.02 -7.49
C VAL A 227 16.08 0.22 -8.19
N GLU A 228 16.38 -0.55 -9.23
CA GLU A 228 17.70 -0.52 -9.87
C GLU A 228 17.86 0.64 -10.85
N HIS A 229 16.79 1.03 -11.53
CA HIS A 229 16.80 2.09 -12.55
C HIS A 229 15.78 3.20 -12.27
N THR A 230 16.18 4.44 -12.51
CA THR A 230 15.27 5.60 -12.44
C THR A 230 14.47 5.77 -13.71
N ASP A 231 13.26 6.31 -13.58
CA ASP A 231 12.40 6.57 -14.74
C ASP A 231 12.70 7.90 -15.43
N ARG A 232 13.44 8.78 -14.76
CA ARG A 232 13.78 10.12 -15.21
C ARG A 232 15.28 10.31 -15.27
N ASP A 233 15.69 11.30 -16.04
CA ASP A 233 17.08 11.72 -16.14
C ASP A 233 17.64 12.04 -14.74
N PRO A 234 18.80 11.47 -14.37
CA PRO A 234 19.42 11.76 -13.10
C PRO A 234 19.77 13.23 -12.96
N LEU A 235 19.36 13.85 -11.85
CA LEU A 235 19.86 15.16 -11.45
C LEU A 235 21.24 15.01 -10.83
N ALA A 236 22.16 15.91 -11.18
CA ALA A 236 23.50 15.98 -10.61
C ALA A 236 23.59 17.09 -9.56
N ILE A 237 24.43 16.90 -8.55
CA ILE A 237 24.74 17.95 -7.57
C ILE A 237 25.42 19.12 -8.32
N PRO A 238 24.84 20.34 -8.27
CA PRO A 238 25.44 21.49 -8.93
C PRO A 238 26.70 21.92 -8.20
N ARG A 239 27.62 22.55 -8.93
CA ARG A 239 28.77 23.25 -8.34
C ARG A 239 28.38 24.68 -8.02
N TRP A 240 28.70 25.18 -6.83
CA TRP A 240 28.45 26.57 -6.43
C TRP A 240 29.77 27.32 -6.20
N THR A 241 29.75 28.64 -6.38
CA THR A 241 30.89 29.51 -6.04
C THR A 241 31.05 29.67 -4.54
N ASP A 242 29.93 29.68 -3.82
CA ASP A 242 29.87 29.78 -2.37
C ASP A 242 29.73 28.37 -1.74
N ASP A 243 30.86 27.77 -1.36
CA ASP A 243 31.00 26.35 -0.97
C ASP A 243 31.22 26.17 0.54
N HIS A 244 30.50 26.95 1.35
CA HIS A 244 30.60 26.86 2.82
C HIS A 244 30.20 25.47 3.37
N ASP A 245 29.39 24.71 2.64
CA ASP A 245 29.00 23.33 2.98
C ASP A 245 29.98 22.26 2.48
N GLN A 246 31.01 22.66 1.70
CA GLN A 246 32.04 21.80 1.11
C GLN A 246 31.48 20.71 0.16
N LEU A 247 30.25 20.88 -0.35
CA LEU A 247 29.62 19.91 -1.23
C LEU A 247 30.10 19.98 -2.67
N ASN A 248 30.92 20.97 -3.06
CA ASN A 248 31.60 20.95 -4.36
C ASN A 248 32.48 19.71 -4.56
N ALA A 249 32.94 19.06 -3.47
CA ALA A 249 33.64 17.79 -3.54
C ALA A 249 32.78 16.66 -4.16
N LEU A 250 31.44 16.81 -4.13
CA LEU A 250 30.48 15.90 -4.73
C LEU A 250 29.84 16.46 -6.01
N ALA A 251 30.22 17.64 -6.48
CA ALA A 251 29.65 18.25 -7.67
C ALA A 251 29.75 17.32 -8.90
N GLY A 252 28.68 17.27 -9.70
CA GLY A 252 28.55 16.35 -10.81
C GLY A 252 28.13 14.93 -10.42
N THR A 253 28.12 14.58 -9.13
CA THR A 253 27.59 13.28 -8.68
C THR A 253 26.08 13.23 -8.89
N PRO A 254 25.55 12.22 -9.60
CA PRO A 254 24.13 12.08 -9.82
C PRO A 254 23.41 11.57 -8.56
N LEU A 255 22.19 12.05 -8.28
CA LEU A 255 21.40 11.65 -7.10
C LEU A 255 21.21 10.12 -6.97
N PRO A 256 20.99 9.33 -8.04
CA PRO A 256 20.98 7.87 -7.94
C PRO A 256 22.27 7.28 -7.35
N ARG A 257 23.44 7.86 -7.66
CA ARG A 257 24.72 7.44 -7.06
C ARG A 257 24.80 7.80 -5.58
N VAL A 258 24.28 8.96 -5.18
CA VAL A 258 24.20 9.36 -3.76
C VAL A 258 23.28 8.40 -2.98
N LEU A 259 22.09 8.11 -3.50
CA LEU A 259 21.17 7.15 -2.89
C LEU A 259 21.78 5.75 -2.80
N ARG A 260 22.50 5.34 -3.85
CA ARG A 260 23.21 4.05 -3.86
C ARG A 260 24.34 4.00 -2.83
N ALA A 261 25.11 5.08 -2.68
CA ALA A 261 26.14 5.16 -1.65
C ALA A 261 25.54 5.10 -0.23
N ALA A 262 24.39 5.75 0.00
CA ALA A 262 23.67 5.64 1.27
C ALA A 262 23.18 4.20 1.51
N TYR A 263 22.62 3.55 0.49
CA TYR A 263 22.22 2.13 0.52
C TYR A 263 23.38 1.20 0.91
N ASP A 264 24.49 1.27 0.16
CA ASP A 264 25.64 0.40 0.38
C ASP A 264 26.29 0.71 1.74
N GLY A 265 26.38 1.98 2.13
CA GLY A 265 26.91 2.42 3.43
C GLY A 265 26.09 1.89 4.60
N THR A 266 24.76 2.01 4.55
CA THR A 266 23.87 1.48 5.59
C THR A 266 23.97 -0.03 5.69
N ASN A 267 23.96 -0.77 4.57
CA ASN A 267 24.05 -2.22 4.62
C ASN A 267 25.42 -2.71 5.10
N ARG A 268 26.51 -1.98 4.81
CA ARG A 268 27.83 -2.25 5.39
C ARG A 268 27.83 -2.05 6.91
N ALA A 269 27.23 -0.98 7.41
CA ALA A 269 27.11 -0.73 8.84
C ALA A 269 26.25 -1.81 9.54
N TYR A 270 25.12 -2.19 8.94
CA TYR A 270 24.29 -3.29 9.42
C TYR A 270 25.03 -4.62 9.44
N ALA A 271 25.79 -4.94 8.39
CA ALA A 271 26.60 -6.16 8.35
C ALA A 271 27.68 -6.17 9.44
N ALA A 272 28.37 -5.05 9.67
CA ALA A 272 29.41 -4.92 10.70
C ALA A 272 28.86 -5.19 12.11
N ASP A 273 27.62 -4.78 12.36
CA ASP A 273 26.93 -5.02 13.63
C ASP A 273 26.12 -6.32 13.64
N CYS A 274 26.28 -7.19 12.64
CA CYS A 274 25.53 -8.45 12.51
C CYS A 274 24.00 -8.25 12.55
N ARG A 275 23.50 -7.19 11.90
CA ARG A 275 22.07 -6.93 11.69
C ARG A 275 21.60 -7.70 10.44
N PRO A 276 20.58 -8.57 10.55
CA PRO A 276 20.16 -9.37 9.41
C PRO A 276 19.42 -8.52 8.39
N THR A 277 19.93 -8.52 7.16
CA THR A 277 19.32 -7.86 6.01
C THR A 277 18.97 -8.85 4.91
N ALA A 278 17.98 -8.51 4.11
CA ALA A 278 17.60 -9.20 2.88
C ALA A 278 17.31 -8.16 1.79
N GLU A 279 17.20 -8.61 0.54
CA GLU A 279 16.95 -7.72 -0.60
C GLU A 279 15.78 -8.23 -1.45
N LEU A 280 14.90 -7.31 -1.81
CA LEU A 280 13.94 -7.44 -2.91
C LEU A 280 14.31 -6.40 -3.96
N ARG A 281 14.67 -6.88 -5.14
CA ARG A 281 15.11 -6.03 -6.25
C ARG A 281 14.02 -5.94 -7.31
N VAL A 282 13.75 -4.71 -7.71
CA VAL A 282 12.84 -4.39 -8.81
C VAL A 282 13.66 -3.60 -9.82
N SER A 283 13.72 -4.08 -11.06
CA SER A 283 14.55 -3.43 -12.09
C SER A 283 14.12 -1.97 -12.31
N ARG A 284 12.82 -1.74 -12.52
CA ARG A 284 12.23 -0.42 -12.75
C ARG A 284 10.80 -0.37 -12.21
N LEU A 285 10.33 0.83 -11.86
CA LEU A 285 8.94 1.04 -11.42
C LEU A 285 7.99 1.17 -12.60
N GLU A 286 7.74 0.04 -13.27
CA GLU A 286 6.72 -0.10 -14.31
C GLU A 286 5.60 -1.08 -13.89
N GLU A 287 4.48 -1.04 -14.59
CA GLU A 287 3.26 -1.76 -14.23
C GLU A 287 3.49 -3.27 -14.12
N THR A 288 4.21 -3.87 -15.07
CA THR A 288 4.54 -5.30 -15.04
C THR A 288 5.30 -5.69 -13.76
N ALA A 289 6.32 -4.90 -13.41
CA ALA A 289 7.15 -5.16 -12.23
C ALA A 289 6.37 -4.98 -10.92
N MET A 290 5.50 -3.96 -10.87
CA MET A 290 4.59 -3.76 -9.74
C MET A 290 3.58 -4.90 -9.60
N GLY A 291 3.06 -5.43 -10.70
CA GLY A 291 2.15 -6.57 -10.71
C GLY A 291 2.81 -7.83 -10.15
N GLN A 292 4.05 -8.09 -10.57
CA GLN A 292 4.86 -9.18 -10.04
C GLN A 292 5.10 -9.03 -8.53
N LEU A 293 5.49 -7.84 -8.08
CA LEU A 293 5.79 -7.58 -6.67
C LEU A 293 4.55 -7.71 -5.77
N LEU A 294 3.43 -7.10 -6.15
CA LEU A 294 2.15 -7.21 -5.43
C LEU A 294 1.74 -8.68 -5.30
N GLN A 295 1.77 -9.42 -6.41
CA GLN A 295 1.37 -10.83 -6.42
C GLN A 295 2.32 -11.69 -5.59
N MET A 296 3.63 -11.45 -5.66
CA MET A 296 4.62 -12.16 -4.85
C MET A 296 4.35 -11.97 -3.36
N LEU A 297 4.16 -10.73 -2.91
CA LEU A 297 3.90 -10.42 -1.49
C LEU A 297 2.60 -11.06 -0.98
N MET A 298 1.54 -11.06 -1.81
CA MET A 298 0.28 -11.76 -1.49
C MET A 298 0.49 -13.28 -1.36
N ILE A 299 1.19 -13.91 -2.32
CA ILE A 299 1.48 -15.34 -2.28
C ILE A 299 2.32 -15.69 -1.05
N SER A 300 3.41 -14.97 -0.80
CA SER A 300 4.32 -15.21 0.33
C SER A 300 3.56 -15.18 1.66
N THR A 301 2.68 -14.18 1.84
CA THR A 301 1.87 -14.03 3.06
C THR A 301 0.92 -15.21 3.25
N VAL A 302 0.27 -15.67 2.17
CA VAL A 302 -0.62 -16.84 2.23
C VAL A 302 0.15 -18.10 2.56
N VAL A 303 1.29 -18.33 1.88
CA VAL A 303 2.16 -19.48 2.13
C VAL A 303 2.62 -19.51 3.58
N GLU A 304 3.10 -18.38 4.11
CA GLU A 304 3.57 -18.29 5.49
C GLU A 304 2.44 -18.58 6.48
N GLY A 305 1.25 -17.97 6.29
CA GLY A 305 0.10 -18.24 7.15
C GLY A 305 -0.26 -19.73 7.18
N ARG A 306 -0.32 -20.37 6.01
CA ARG A 306 -0.58 -21.82 5.90
C ARG A 306 0.51 -22.65 6.57
N LEU A 307 1.78 -22.27 6.40
CA LEU A 307 2.92 -22.95 7.01
C LEU A 307 2.85 -22.97 8.54
N VAL A 308 2.37 -21.89 9.16
CA VAL A 308 2.25 -21.78 10.62
C VAL A 308 0.88 -22.19 11.17
N GLY A 309 0.02 -22.78 10.34
CA GLY A 309 -1.32 -23.23 10.75
C GLY A 309 -2.32 -22.10 11.00
N ILE A 310 -2.03 -20.88 10.55
CA ILE A 310 -2.93 -19.73 10.62
C ILE A 310 -3.78 -19.69 9.35
N ASN A 311 -5.06 -19.37 9.47
CA ASN A 311 -5.85 -18.96 8.31
C ASN A 311 -5.41 -17.55 7.89
N PRO A 312 -4.71 -17.35 6.75
CA PRO A 312 -4.24 -16.01 6.35
C PRO A 312 -5.39 -15.12 5.90
N TYR A 313 -6.59 -15.67 5.75
CA TYR A 313 -7.80 -14.94 5.37
C TYR A 313 -8.66 -14.60 6.60
N GLY A 314 -9.52 -13.60 6.45
CA GLY A 314 -10.35 -13.08 7.55
C GLY A 314 -9.56 -12.28 8.59
N GLN A 315 -10.29 -11.61 9.49
CA GLN A 315 -9.71 -10.69 10.49
C GLN A 315 -10.62 -10.56 11.73
N PRO A 316 -10.89 -11.64 12.48
CA PRO A 316 -11.94 -11.63 13.53
C PRO A 316 -11.72 -10.57 14.62
N GLY A 317 -10.48 -10.26 14.99
CA GLY A 317 -10.17 -9.30 16.06
C GLY A 317 -10.64 -7.87 15.80
N VAL A 318 -10.88 -7.50 14.54
CA VAL A 318 -11.35 -6.14 14.20
C VAL A 318 -12.82 -5.92 14.52
N GLU A 319 -13.60 -6.98 14.78
CA GLU A 319 -15.04 -6.84 15.03
C GLU A 319 -15.34 -6.36 16.46
N ASP A 320 -14.42 -6.55 17.41
CA ASP A 320 -14.64 -6.15 18.81
C ASP A 320 -14.67 -4.64 18.98
N TYR A 321 -13.73 -3.90 18.40
CA TYR A 321 -13.77 -2.43 18.50
C TYR A 321 -14.99 -1.87 17.76
N LYS A 322 -15.39 -2.45 16.62
CA LYS A 322 -16.60 -2.05 15.89
C LYS A 322 -17.86 -2.23 16.71
N ARG A 323 -17.98 -3.34 17.45
CA ARG A 323 -19.12 -3.59 18.34
C ARG A 323 -19.20 -2.55 19.44
N ASN A 324 -18.08 -2.27 20.11
CA ASN A 324 -18.01 -1.25 21.17
C ASN A 324 -18.30 0.16 20.64
N MET A 325 -17.70 0.54 19.52
CA MET A 325 -17.95 1.82 18.86
C MET A 325 -19.45 1.99 18.53
N ASN A 326 -20.08 0.97 17.94
CA ASN A 326 -21.51 1.01 17.63
C ASN A 326 -22.38 1.11 18.89
N ALA A 327 -21.98 0.48 20.00
CA ALA A 327 -22.70 0.60 21.26
C ALA A 327 -22.62 2.03 21.81
N ILE A 328 -21.44 2.65 21.77
CA ILE A 328 -21.22 4.05 22.21
C ILE A 328 -22.01 5.03 21.32
N LEU A 329 -22.01 4.85 20.01
CA LEU A 329 -22.75 5.72 19.09
C LEU A 329 -24.28 5.60 19.21
N ARG A 330 -24.77 4.49 19.78
CA ARG A 330 -26.20 4.20 19.92
C ARG A 330 -26.70 4.28 21.36
N SER A 331 -25.82 4.48 22.34
CA SER A 331 -26.24 4.79 23.70
C SER A 331 -26.89 6.17 23.70
N LYS A 332 -28.14 6.23 24.15
CA LYS A 332 -28.91 7.47 24.29
C LYS A 332 -28.50 8.23 25.54
#